data_AF-A0A7I8MMR2-F1
#
_entry.id   AF-A0A7I8MMR2-F1
#
_cell.length_a   1.000
_cell.length_b   1.000
_cell.length_c   1.000
_cell.angle_alpha   90.00
_cell.angle_beta   90.00
_cell.angle_gamma   90.00
#
_symmetry.space_group_name_H-M   'P 1'
#
loop_
_entity.id
_entity.type
_entity.pdbx_description
1 polymer ?
#
loop_
_entity_poly.entity_id
_entity_poly.type
_entity_poly.pdbx_seq_one_letter_code
_entity_poly.pdbx_strand_id
1 'polypeptide(L)'
;MIAILGIVLESGPCFGAHSNRGNIVIDIVNRFFGKTVSDGGRQATPGAGHDIRLAACALFLEMARIDGSFTEDETREILSILEGRYGLSADDAGELMAAADKELNDSVDLWQFARLINENYTNDEKLEIIEMLWRIVYVDGRLDQHENYLMHKLEQLLRLSHKQLIDMKLKVLHGQ
;
A
#
# COMPACT_ATOMS: atom_id res chain seq x y z
N MET A 1 -9.18 -23.74 6.57
CA MET A 1 -7.83 -23.83 7.15
C MET A 1 -6.91 -23.06 6.23
N ILE A 2 -6.72 -21.77 6.53
CA ILE A 2 -5.81 -20.87 5.80
C ILE A 2 -4.44 -21.10 6.41
N ALA A 3 -3.47 -21.52 5.60
CA ALA A 3 -2.12 -21.84 6.04
C ALA A 3 -1.14 -21.50 4.93
N ILE A 4 -0.82 -20.22 4.72
CA ILE A 4 0.45 -19.80 4.11
C ILE A 4 0.84 -18.43 4.69
N LEU A 5 1.33 -18.43 5.93
CA LEU A 5 2.24 -17.42 6.44
C LEU A 5 3.22 -18.16 7.36
N GLY A 6 4.24 -18.77 6.78
CA GLY A 6 5.03 -19.78 7.46
C GLY A 6 6.39 -20.01 6.85
N ILE A 7 7.20 -18.95 6.69
CA ILE A 7 8.65 -18.96 6.47
C ILE A 7 9.15 -17.59 6.98
N VAL A 8 10.06 -17.34 7.94
CA VAL A 8 10.92 -18.09 8.86
C VAL A 8 11.27 -17.06 9.96
N LEU A 9 11.00 -17.36 11.24
CA LEU A 9 11.62 -16.68 12.39
C LEU A 9 11.71 -17.68 13.55
N GLU A 10 12.84 -18.38 13.68
CA GLU A 10 13.18 -19.11 14.91
C GLU A 10 13.95 -18.22 15.89
N SER A 11 13.32 -18.02 17.06
CA SER A 11 13.85 -18.24 18.41
C SER A 11 14.97 -17.35 18.98
N GLY A 12 14.57 -16.41 19.85
CA GLY A 12 15.35 -15.86 20.98
C GLY A 12 14.42 -15.60 22.18
N PRO A 13 14.89 -15.72 23.44
CA PRO A 13 14.03 -16.03 24.59
C PRO A 13 13.29 -14.83 25.20
N CYS A 14 12.19 -15.16 25.87
CA CYS A 14 11.19 -14.31 26.49
C CYS A 14 11.74 -13.26 27.46
N PHE A 15 11.24 -12.01 27.34
CA PHE A 15 11.19 -11.05 28.45
C PHE A 15 9.77 -10.51 28.56
N GLY A 16 9.12 -10.80 29.69
CA GLY A 16 7.79 -10.28 29.99
C GLY A 16 7.84 -8.78 30.25
N ALA A 17 6.98 -8.02 29.57
CA ALA A 17 6.64 -6.67 29.96
C ALA A 17 5.18 -6.37 29.63
N HIS A 18 4.55 -5.73 30.60
CA HIS A 18 3.15 -5.33 30.68
C HIS A 18 2.55 -4.75 29.40
N SER A 19 1.31 -5.14 29.14
CA SER A 19 0.37 -4.57 28.16
C SER A 19 0.36 -3.03 28.16
N ASN A 20 0.73 -2.42 27.04
CA ASN A 20 0.22 -1.11 26.61
C ASN A 20 -0.23 -1.20 25.14
N ARG A 21 -1.50 -1.58 24.93
CA ARG A 21 -2.10 -2.00 23.65
C ARG A 21 -2.39 -0.87 22.64
N GLY A 22 -1.93 0.35 22.88
CA GLY A 22 -2.17 1.49 21.98
C GLY A 22 -0.99 1.93 21.11
N ASN A 23 0.23 1.43 21.35
CA ASN A 23 1.44 2.08 20.83
C ASN A 23 2.28 1.24 19.85
N ILE A 24 2.03 -0.06 19.71
CA ILE A 24 2.95 -0.94 18.95
C ILE A 24 2.93 -0.67 17.44
N VAL A 25 1.75 -0.36 16.87
CA VAL A 25 1.64 0.00 15.45
C VAL A 25 2.38 1.31 15.17
N ILE A 26 2.14 2.32 16.03
CA ILE A 26 2.81 3.62 16.00
C ILE A 26 4.33 3.50 16.20
N ASP A 27 4.81 2.56 17.04
CA ASP A 27 6.24 2.38 17.33
C ASP A 27 7.02 1.73 16.18
N ILE A 28 6.42 0.76 15.47
CA ILE A 28 7.03 0.15 14.27
C ILE A 28 7.07 1.20 13.16
N VAL A 29 5.95 1.89 12.94
CA VAL A 29 5.80 3.04 12.03
C VAL A 29 6.86 4.14 12.27
N ASN A 30 7.12 4.50 13.52
CA ASN A 30 8.12 5.51 13.89
C ASN A 30 9.58 5.06 13.67
N ARG A 31 9.84 3.75 13.69
CA ARG A 31 11.19 3.17 13.57
C ARG A 31 11.77 3.33 12.16
N PHE A 32 10.93 3.29 11.12
CA PHE A 32 11.37 3.32 9.72
C PHE A 32 11.71 4.72 9.21
N PHE A 33 11.04 5.75 9.73
CA PHE A 33 11.13 7.09 9.15
C PHE A 33 11.79 8.13 10.05
N GLY A 34 12.30 7.72 11.22
CA GLY A 34 13.11 8.57 12.09
C GLY A 34 14.54 8.85 11.60
N LYS A 35 14.98 8.26 10.48
CA LYS A 35 16.33 8.52 9.92
C LYS A 35 16.24 9.53 8.77
N THR A 36 16.39 10.79 9.13
CA THR A 36 16.51 11.94 8.24
C THR A 36 17.47 11.68 7.07
N VAL A 37 16.95 11.62 5.85
CA VAL A 37 17.74 11.94 4.66
C VAL A 37 17.54 13.43 4.41
N SER A 38 18.62 14.18 4.62
CA SER A 38 18.73 15.60 4.28
C SER A 38 18.63 15.76 2.77
N ASP A 39 17.51 16.28 2.25
CA ASP A 39 17.51 17.19 1.11
C ASP A 39 16.23 18.06 1.09
N GLY A 40 16.36 19.26 0.57
CA GLY A 40 15.57 20.44 0.91
C GLY A 40 14.07 20.44 0.57
N GLY A 41 13.30 21.11 1.44
CA GLY A 41 12.33 22.09 0.98
C GLY A 41 10.87 21.65 0.80
N ARG A 42 10.27 21.02 1.81
CA ARG A 42 8.86 21.23 2.24
C ARG A 42 8.70 20.60 3.62
N GLN A 43 8.30 21.37 4.62
CA GLN A 43 8.02 20.84 5.96
C GLN A 43 6.73 20.01 5.92
N ALA A 44 6.84 18.76 5.46
CA ALA A 44 5.87 17.73 5.78
C ALA A 44 6.02 17.41 7.26
N THR A 45 4.92 17.40 8.01
CA THR A 45 4.94 16.89 9.39
C THR A 45 5.46 15.43 9.34
N PRO A 46 6.42 15.03 10.19
CA PRO A 46 7.07 13.72 10.11
C PRO A 46 6.13 12.50 10.11
N GLY A 47 4.86 12.66 10.51
CA GLY A 47 3.83 11.62 10.47
C GLY A 47 2.91 11.64 9.22
N ALA A 48 2.61 12.78 8.61
CA ALA A 48 1.62 12.83 7.53
C ALA A 48 2.07 12.10 6.27
N GLY A 49 3.35 12.25 5.89
CA GLY A 49 3.93 11.50 4.77
C GLY A 49 3.96 9.98 4.98
N HIS A 50 4.00 9.57 6.26
CA HIS A 50 4.02 8.17 6.66
C HIS A 50 2.63 7.53 6.50
N ASP A 51 1.60 8.20 7.04
CA ASP A 51 0.23 7.70 7.01
C ASP A 51 -0.25 7.51 5.56
N ILE A 52 0.19 8.37 4.62
CA ILE A 52 -0.23 8.27 3.22
C ILE A 52 0.42 7.10 2.48
N ARG A 53 1.70 6.80 2.75
CA ARG A 53 2.35 5.61 2.17
C ARG A 53 1.70 4.33 2.68
N LEU A 54 1.33 4.30 3.96
CA LEU A 54 0.56 3.20 4.54
C LEU A 54 -0.81 3.09 3.86
N ALA A 55 -1.52 4.20 3.66
CA ALA A 55 -2.79 4.21 2.94
C ALA A 55 -2.67 3.72 1.49
N ALA A 56 -1.66 4.16 0.74
CA ALA A 56 -1.41 3.69 -0.62
C ALA A 56 -1.09 2.19 -0.64
N CYS A 57 -0.21 1.73 0.26
CA CYS A 57 0.11 0.31 0.40
C CYS A 57 -1.12 -0.51 0.77
N ALA A 58 -2.00 0.00 1.63
CA ALA A 58 -3.25 -0.67 1.97
C ALA A 58 -4.17 -0.81 0.74
N LEU A 59 -4.25 0.19 -0.13
CA LEU A 59 -4.99 0.06 -1.39
C LEU A 59 -4.39 -1.01 -2.31
N PHE A 60 -3.05 -1.13 -2.37
CA PHE A 60 -2.37 -2.15 -3.17
C PHE A 60 -2.63 -3.56 -2.63
N LEU A 61 -2.55 -3.74 -1.31
CA LEU A 61 -2.84 -5.02 -0.66
C LEU A 61 -4.30 -5.41 -0.78
N GLU A 62 -5.24 -4.47 -0.69
CA GLU A 62 -6.66 -4.74 -0.94
C GLU A 62 -6.88 -5.21 -2.39
N MET A 63 -6.22 -4.57 -3.35
CA MET A 63 -6.33 -4.97 -4.77
C MET A 63 -5.87 -6.41 -4.97
N ALA A 64 -4.69 -6.77 -4.46
CA ALA A 64 -4.14 -8.11 -4.57
C ALA A 64 -4.85 -9.17 -3.68
N ARG A 65 -5.87 -8.80 -2.90
CA ARG A 65 -6.64 -9.70 -2.03
C ARG A 65 -8.07 -9.89 -2.46
N ILE A 66 -8.54 -9.14 -3.44
CA ILE A 66 -9.99 -8.96 -3.61
C ILE A 66 -10.73 -10.26 -3.96
N ASP A 67 -10.04 -11.23 -4.56
CA ASP A 67 -10.57 -12.56 -4.86
C ASP A 67 -10.29 -13.61 -3.76
N GLY A 68 -9.58 -13.22 -2.69
CA GLY A 68 -9.29 -14.02 -1.51
C GLY A 68 -7.90 -14.64 -1.44
N SER A 69 -7.00 -14.41 -2.41
CA SER A 69 -5.61 -14.90 -2.35
C SER A 69 -4.61 -13.99 -3.03
N PHE A 70 -3.47 -13.74 -2.36
CA PHE A 70 -2.30 -13.21 -3.05
C PHE A 70 -1.62 -14.27 -3.89
N THR A 71 -1.23 -13.89 -5.09
CA THR A 71 -0.19 -14.57 -5.84
C THR A 71 1.21 -14.06 -5.43
N GLU A 72 2.23 -14.91 -5.63
CA GLU A 72 3.62 -14.50 -5.44
C GLU A 72 4.02 -13.36 -6.40
N ASP A 73 3.40 -13.32 -7.59
CA ASP A 73 3.71 -12.33 -8.62
C ASP A 73 3.14 -10.95 -8.26
N GLU A 74 1.91 -10.86 -7.74
CA GLU A 74 1.35 -9.60 -7.23
C GLU A 74 2.12 -9.08 -6.03
N THR A 75 2.49 -9.97 -5.11
CA THR A 75 3.32 -9.61 -3.94
C THR A 75 4.65 -9.02 -4.39
N ARG A 76 5.28 -9.63 -5.40
CA ARG A 76 6.54 -9.14 -5.97
C ARG A 76 6.36 -7.80 -6.69
N GLU A 77 5.25 -7.59 -7.39
CA GLU A 77 4.96 -6.32 -8.04
C GLU A 77 4.76 -5.20 -7.01
N ILE A 78 4.06 -5.48 -5.91
CA ILE A 78 3.89 -4.51 -4.80
C ILE A 78 5.24 -4.15 -4.19
N LEU A 79 6.10 -5.14 -3.89
CA LEU A 79 7.46 -4.88 -3.40
C LEU A 79 8.27 -4.04 -4.39
N SER A 80 8.24 -4.38 -5.68
CA SER A 80 8.91 -3.62 -6.76
C SER A 80 8.43 -2.17 -6.83
N ILE A 81 7.13 -1.93 -6.67
CA ILE A 81 6.54 -0.60 -6.58
C ILE A 81 7.08 0.15 -5.35
N LEU A 82 7.08 -0.49 -4.17
CA LEU A 82 7.54 0.12 -2.93
C LEU A 82 9.03 0.48 -2.96
N GLU A 83 9.87 -0.40 -3.49
CA GLU A 83 11.31 -0.15 -3.65
C GLU A 83 11.57 0.93 -4.72
N GLY A 84 10.98 0.78 -5.91
CA GLY A 84 11.26 1.65 -7.04
C GLY A 84 10.66 3.04 -6.93
N ARG A 85 9.38 3.15 -6.53
CA ARG A 85 8.66 4.43 -6.48
C ARG A 85 8.86 5.17 -5.17
N TYR A 86 8.89 4.43 -4.06
CA TYR A 86 8.98 5.03 -2.73
C TYR A 86 10.40 4.99 -2.15
N GLY A 87 11.36 4.37 -2.85
CA GLY A 87 12.77 4.34 -2.46
C GLY A 87 13.03 3.53 -1.19
N LEU A 88 12.16 2.58 -0.88
CA LEU A 88 12.26 1.73 0.31
C LEU A 88 13.28 0.62 0.09
N SER A 89 13.95 0.18 1.15
CA SER A 89 14.68 -1.09 1.09
C SER A 89 13.70 -2.27 1.12
N ALA A 90 14.15 -3.45 0.71
CA ALA A 90 13.33 -4.67 0.75
C ALA A 90 12.77 -4.94 2.16
N ASP A 91 13.58 -4.72 3.20
CA ASP A 91 13.16 -4.86 4.60
C ASP A 91 12.07 -3.82 4.94
N ASP A 92 12.30 -2.54 4.62
CA ASP A 92 11.33 -1.46 4.91
C ASP A 92 10.01 -1.65 4.14
N ALA A 93 10.08 -2.16 2.90
CA ALA A 93 8.91 -2.46 2.08
C ALA A 93 8.10 -3.61 2.68
N GLY A 94 8.76 -4.68 3.13
CA GLY A 94 8.12 -5.79 3.84
C GLY A 94 7.44 -5.34 5.14
N GLU A 95 8.10 -4.47 5.91
CA GLU A 95 7.53 -3.94 7.15
C GLU A 95 6.35 -3.00 6.90
N LEU A 96 6.39 -2.17 5.85
CA LEU A 96 5.27 -1.33 5.43
C LEU A 96 4.07 -2.18 5.00
N MET A 97 4.31 -3.26 4.23
CA MET A 97 3.25 -4.19 3.84
C MET A 97 2.62 -4.86 5.06
N ALA A 98 3.42 -5.32 6.03
CA ALA A 98 2.90 -5.91 7.27
C ALA A 98 2.08 -4.91 8.10
N ALA A 99 2.51 -3.64 8.16
CA ALA A 99 1.77 -2.59 8.84
C ALA A 99 0.43 -2.27 8.14
N ALA A 100 0.44 -2.16 6.81
CA ALA A 100 -0.76 -1.89 6.03
C ALA A 100 -1.75 -3.06 6.06
N ASP A 101 -1.25 -4.31 6.02
CA ASP A 101 -2.06 -5.52 6.21
C ASP A 101 -2.76 -5.51 7.58
N LYS A 102 -2.01 -5.22 8.63
CA LYS A 102 -2.58 -5.12 9.97
C LYS A 102 -3.68 -4.05 10.03
N GLU A 103 -3.44 -2.87 9.47
CA GLU A 103 -4.42 -1.80 9.45
C GLU A 103 -5.67 -2.17 8.65
N LEU A 104 -5.55 -2.86 7.52
CA LEU A 104 -6.70 -3.38 6.76
C LEU A 104 -7.54 -4.38 7.56
N ASN A 105 -6.89 -5.25 8.34
CA ASN A 105 -7.58 -6.22 9.20
C ASN A 105 -8.27 -5.56 10.40
N ASP A 106 -7.66 -4.49 10.94
CA ASP A 106 -8.18 -3.73 12.09
C ASP A 106 -9.26 -2.71 11.65
N SER A 107 -9.18 -2.20 10.42
CA SER A 107 -10.05 -1.19 9.81
C SER A 107 -10.30 -1.50 8.33
N VAL A 108 -11.43 -2.13 8.01
CA VAL A 108 -11.85 -2.46 6.61
C VAL A 108 -12.41 -1.23 5.90
N ASP A 109 -11.85 -0.03 6.14
CA ASP A 109 -12.45 1.21 5.66
C ASP A 109 -11.59 1.91 4.61
N LEU A 110 -11.71 1.45 3.37
CA LEU A 110 -11.11 2.08 2.19
C LEU A 110 -11.42 3.58 2.07
N TRP A 111 -12.53 4.05 2.66
CA TRP A 111 -12.82 5.49 2.69
C TRP A 111 -11.81 6.27 3.52
N GLN A 112 -11.26 5.72 4.60
CA GLN A 112 -10.28 6.39 5.44
C GLN A 112 -8.95 6.55 4.70
N PHE A 113 -8.47 5.47 4.06
CA PHE A 113 -7.27 5.54 3.22
C PHE A 113 -7.45 6.51 2.05
N ALA A 114 -8.58 6.42 1.34
CA ALA A 114 -8.87 7.32 0.24
C ALA A 114 -9.00 8.78 0.69
N ARG A 115 -9.58 9.04 1.87
CA ARG A 115 -9.66 10.38 2.46
C ARG A 115 -8.27 10.93 2.70
N LEU A 116 -7.39 10.16 3.35
CA LEU A 116 -6.03 10.59 3.64
C LEU A 116 -5.25 10.91 2.36
N ILE A 117 -5.39 10.05 1.34
CA ILE A 117 -4.79 10.30 0.01
C ILE A 117 -5.36 11.58 -0.60
N ASN A 118 -6.68 11.78 -0.60
CA ASN A 118 -7.30 12.99 -1.15
C ASN A 118 -6.90 14.29 -0.44
N GLU A 119 -6.62 14.23 0.86
CA GLU A 119 -6.24 15.41 1.65
C GLU A 119 -4.78 15.81 1.43
N ASN A 120 -3.92 14.89 1.00
CA ASN A 120 -2.48 15.11 0.94
C ASN A 120 -1.85 14.99 -0.45
N TYR A 121 -2.47 14.27 -1.38
CA TYR A 121 -1.95 14.08 -2.75
C TYR A 121 -2.65 15.00 -3.75
N THR A 122 -1.86 15.50 -4.68
CA THR A 122 -2.31 16.18 -5.89
C THR A 122 -3.05 15.21 -6.81
N ASN A 123 -3.71 15.75 -7.85
CA ASN A 123 -4.39 14.89 -8.82
C ASN A 123 -3.39 13.95 -9.51
N ASP A 124 -2.23 14.47 -9.92
CA ASP A 124 -1.19 13.69 -10.61
C ASP A 124 -0.66 12.55 -9.72
N GLU A 125 -0.37 12.81 -8.45
CA GLU A 125 0.05 11.76 -7.50
C GLU A 125 -1.04 10.69 -7.28
N LYS A 126 -2.33 11.06 -7.37
CA LYS A 126 -3.44 10.09 -7.34
C LYS A 126 -3.52 9.26 -8.62
N LEU A 127 -3.19 9.84 -9.78
CA LEU A 127 -3.12 9.10 -11.03
C LEU A 127 -1.99 8.07 -11.01
N GLU A 128 -0.87 8.38 -10.37
CA GLU A 128 0.21 7.43 -10.16
C GLU A 128 -0.23 6.23 -9.31
N ILE A 129 -1.03 6.45 -8.26
CA ILE A 129 -1.64 5.35 -7.48
C ILE A 129 -2.50 4.46 -8.38
N ILE A 130 -3.35 5.06 -9.22
CA ILE A 130 -4.19 4.31 -10.16
C ILE A 130 -3.36 3.54 -11.18
N GLU A 131 -2.28 4.12 -11.69
CA GLU A 131 -1.36 3.45 -12.60
C GLU A 131 -0.70 2.23 -11.94
N MET A 132 -0.24 2.38 -10.69
CA MET A 132 0.34 1.28 -9.91
C MET A 132 -0.68 0.17 -9.64
N LEU A 133 -1.92 0.51 -9.32
CA LEU A 133 -3.01 -0.46 -9.17
C LEU A 133 -3.29 -1.21 -10.47
N TRP A 134 -3.31 -0.52 -11.62
CA TRP A 134 -3.44 -1.18 -12.92
C TRP A 134 -2.28 -2.12 -13.21
N ARG A 135 -1.04 -1.77 -12.82
CA ARG A 135 0.11 -2.67 -12.97
C ARG A 135 -0.08 -3.94 -12.18
N ILE A 136 -0.50 -3.84 -10.91
CA ILE A 136 -0.78 -5.00 -10.04
C ILE A 136 -1.84 -5.90 -10.68
N VAL A 137 -2.96 -5.32 -11.10
CA VAL A 137 -4.08 -6.04 -11.74
C VAL A 137 -3.64 -6.78 -13.00
N TYR A 138 -2.78 -6.18 -13.83
CA TYR A 138 -2.33 -6.82 -15.07
C TYR A 138 -1.07 -7.68 -14.94
N VAL A 139 -0.61 -8.00 -13.73
CA VAL A 139 0.55 -8.88 -13.53
C VAL A 139 0.37 -10.22 -14.22
N ASP A 140 -0.82 -10.82 -14.13
CA ASP A 140 -1.15 -12.11 -14.76
C ASP A 140 -1.74 -11.96 -16.18
N GLY A 141 -1.89 -10.71 -16.65
CA GLY A 141 -2.46 -10.36 -17.95
C GLY A 141 -3.98 -10.49 -18.06
N ARG A 142 -4.69 -10.67 -16.95
CA ARG A 142 -6.15 -10.81 -16.92
C ARG A 142 -6.74 -9.69 -16.05
N LEU A 143 -8.03 -9.43 -16.26
CA LEU A 143 -8.81 -8.52 -15.43
C LEU A 143 -10.09 -9.27 -15.07
N ASP A 144 -10.28 -9.50 -13.79
CA ASP A 144 -11.47 -10.14 -13.25
C ASP A 144 -12.55 -9.11 -12.86
N GLN A 145 -13.75 -9.59 -12.55
CA GLN A 145 -14.89 -8.72 -12.19
C GLN A 145 -14.67 -8.00 -10.85
N HIS A 146 -13.96 -8.62 -9.91
CA HIS A 146 -13.70 -8.10 -8.57
C HIS A 146 -12.67 -6.97 -8.63
N GLU A 147 -11.54 -7.18 -9.30
CA GLU A 147 -10.54 -6.15 -9.60
C GLU A 147 -11.16 -4.97 -10.35
N ASN A 148 -11.94 -5.24 -11.41
CA ASN A 148 -12.59 -4.19 -12.18
C ASN A 148 -13.55 -3.37 -11.29
N TYR A 149 -14.31 -4.04 -10.44
CA TYR A 149 -15.19 -3.38 -9.47
C TYR A 149 -14.39 -2.48 -8.51
N LEU A 150 -13.26 -2.95 -7.99
CA LEU A 150 -12.43 -2.16 -7.07
C LEU A 150 -11.76 -0.99 -7.76
N MET A 151 -11.27 -1.13 -8.99
CA MET A 151 -10.73 -0.01 -9.76
C MET A 151 -11.76 1.11 -9.95
N HIS A 152 -13.01 0.76 -10.26
CA HIS A 152 -14.11 1.73 -10.35
C HIS A 152 -14.51 2.32 -8.99
N LYS A 153 -14.43 1.54 -7.92
CA LYS A 153 -14.65 2.05 -6.55
C LYS A 153 -13.57 3.06 -6.18
N LEU A 154 -12.30 2.76 -6.47
CA LEU A 154 -11.16 3.63 -6.19
C LEU A 154 -11.18 4.89 -7.06
N GLU A 155 -11.66 4.84 -8.30
CA GLU A 155 -11.94 6.03 -9.12
C GLU A 155 -12.81 7.04 -8.36
N GLN A 156 -13.93 6.56 -7.80
CA GLN A 156 -14.87 7.40 -7.06
C GLN A 156 -14.26 7.89 -5.73
N LEU A 157 -13.62 6.99 -4.98
CA LEU A 157 -13.03 7.29 -3.69
C LEU A 157 -11.89 8.30 -3.80
N LEU A 158 -11.05 8.20 -4.83
CA LEU A 158 -9.92 9.12 -5.08
C LEU A 158 -10.33 10.37 -5.86
N ARG A 159 -11.63 10.57 -6.11
CA ARG A 159 -12.21 11.74 -6.79
C ARG A 159 -11.55 11.98 -8.16
N LEU A 160 -11.41 10.90 -8.93
CA LEU A 160 -10.89 10.92 -10.28
C LEU A 160 -12.04 10.77 -11.29
N SER A 161 -11.83 11.23 -12.51
CA SER A 161 -12.80 11.00 -13.58
C SER A 161 -12.60 9.63 -14.23
N HIS A 162 -13.67 9.08 -14.78
CA HIS A 162 -13.62 7.83 -15.53
C HIS A 162 -12.60 7.86 -16.67
N LYS A 163 -12.51 8.99 -17.38
CA LYS A 163 -11.50 9.19 -18.43
C LYS A 163 -10.08 9.00 -17.89
N GLN A 164 -9.77 9.56 -16.72
CA GLN A 164 -8.45 9.41 -16.10
C GLN A 164 -8.15 7.96 -15.71
N LEU A 165 -9.13 7.23 -15.16
CA LEU A 165 -8.99 5.81 -14.86
C LEU A 165 -8.60 5.00 -16.11
N ILE A 166 -9.31 5.24 -17.23
CA ILE A 166 -9.06 4.55 -18.50
C ILE A 166 -7.75 4.99 -19.15
N ASP A 167 -7.40 6.28 -19.09
CA ASP A 167 -6.13 6.78 -19.62
C ASP A 167 -4.94 6.08 -18.93
N MET A 168 -4.99 5.87 -17.61
CA MET A 168 -3.96 5.12 -16.88
C MET A 168 -3.95 3.63 -17.24
N LYS A 169 -5.12 3.01 -17.43
CA LYS A 169 -5.22 1.63 -17.93
C LYS A 169 -4.52 1.45 -19.28
N LEU A 170 -4.82 2.35 -20.22
CA LEU A 170 -4.23 2.33 -21.56
C LEU A 170 -2.72 2.57 -21.51
N LYS A 171 -2.26 3.44 -20.61
CA LYS A 171 -0.83 3.67 -20.38
C LYS A 171 -0.11 2.38 -19.96
N VAL A 172 -0.67 1.61 -19.03
CA VAL A 172 -0.09 0.32 -18.60
C VAL A 172 -0.12 -0.72 -19.72
N LEU A 173 -1.26 -0.86 -20.41
CA LEU A 173 -1.42 -1.87 -21.46
C LEU A 173 -0.59 -1.59 -22.72
N HIS A 174 -0.37 -0.32 -23.06
CA HIS A 174 0.36 0.09 -24.26
C HIS A 174 1.77 0.57 -23.96
N GLY A 175 2.27 0.34 -22.73
CA GLY A 175 3.48 0.96 -22.20
C GLY A 175 4.62 1.09 -23.22
N GLN A 176 4.95 2.36 -23.53
CA GLN A 176 6.24 2.79 -24.06
C GLN A 176 7.24 2.96 -22.92
#